data_AF-A0A060C1Z8-F1
#
_entry.id   AF-A0A060C1Z8-F1
#
_cell.length_a   1.000
_cell.length_b   1.000
_cell.length_c   1.000
_cell.angle_alpha   90.00
_cell.angle_beta   90.00
_cell.angle_gamma   90.00
#
_symmetry.space_group_name_H-M   'P 1'
#
loop_
_entity.id
_entity.type
_entity.pdbx_description
1 polymer ?
#
loop_
_entity_poly.entity_id
_entity_poly.type
_entity_poly.pdbx_seq_one_letter_code
_entity_poly.pdbx_strand_id
1 'polypeptide(L)'
;KVQLSGKTITNGGKLTVSIPIKNTGSRAGKEVVQLYLGDEKCSVLRPVKELKAFSKLDLVPGEEKAATFTVSVDDLKFYDESIQDWKSEPGKFRLCRCLIYGYPSDG
;
A
#
# COMPACT_ATOMS: atom_id res chain seq x y z
N LYS A 1 -13.20 7.08 -1.37
CA LYS A 1 -12.65 6.89 0.01
C LYS A 1 -11.90 5.56 0.04
N VAL A 2 -10.77 5.47 0.76
CA VAL A 2 -10.05 4.20 0.95
C VAL A 2 -10.96 3.23 1.71
N GLN A 3 -11.02 1.99 1.25
CA GLN A 3 -11.78 0.91 1.87
C GLN A 3 -10.84 -0.16 2.39
N LEU A 4 -11.13 -0.68 3.57
CA LEU A 4 -10.39 -1.76 4.20
C LEU A 4 -11.36 -2.90 4.50
N SER A 5 -10.97 -4.15 4.25
CA SER A 5 -11.80 -5.31 4.62
C SER A 5 -11.90 -5.52 6.13
N GLY A 6 -11.06 -4.84 6.91
CA GLY A 6 -11.05 -4.89 8.37
C GLY A 6 -10.16 -3.81 8.97
N LYS A 7 -10.12 -3.73 10.31
CA LYS A 7 -9.21 -2.82 11.05
C LYS A 7 -8.05 -3.55 11.70
N THR A 8 -8.11 -4.88 11.74
CA THR A 8 -7.18 -5.76 12.45
C THR A 8 -6.91 -6.97 11.57
N ILE A 9 -5.66 -7.42 11.53
CA ILE A 9 -5.26 -8.70 10.96
C ILE A 9 -4.94 -9.64 12.12
N THR A 10 -5.57 -10.81 12.14
CA THR A 10 -5.22 -11.91 13.06
C THR A 10 -4.12 -12.76 12.46
N ASN A 11 -3.46 -13.62 13.26
CA ASN A 11 -2.44 -14.55 12.75
C ASN A 11 -2.98 -15.38 11.57
N GLY A 12 -2.24 -15.38 10.45
CA GLY A 12 -2.64 -16.02 9.19
C GLY A 12 -3.72 -15.27 8.38
N GLY A 13 -4.20 -14.13 8.89
CA GLY A 13 -5.21 -13.31 8.23
C GLY A 13 -4.66 -12.44 7.10
N LYS A 14 -5.59 -11.92 6.29
CA LYS A 14 -5.30 -10.99 5.20
C LYS A 14 -6.21 -9.76 5.31
N LEU A 15 -5.67 -8.60 4.97
CA LEU A 15 -6.40 -7.35 4.83
C LEU A 15 -6.38 -6.91 3.38
N THR A 16 -7.56 -6.66 2.83
CA THR A 16 -7.68 -6.05 1.51
C THR A 16 -7.82 -4.55 1.66
N VAL A 17 -6.95 -3.81 0.97
CA VAL A 17 -6.99 -2.36 0.84
C VAL A 17 -7.48 -2.04 -0.56
N SER A 18 -8.56 -1.28 -0.68
CA SER A 18 -9.06 -0.80 -1.97
C SER A 18 -9.08 0.72 -2.00
N ILE A 19 -8.44 1.30 -3.02
CA ILE A 19 -8.27 2.74 -3.17
C ILE A 19 -8.90 3.15 -4.51
N PRO A 20 -10.07 3.80 -4.51
CA PRO A 20 -10.64 4.35 -5.72
C PRO A 20 -9.80 5.55 -6.20
N ILE A 21 -9.43 5.51 -7.47
CA ILE A 21 -8.67 6.53 -8.18
C ILE A 21 -9.52 6.98 -9.37
N LYS A 22 -9.81 8.27 -9.41
CA LYS A 22 -10.54 8.90 -10.51
C LYS A 22 -9.62 9.81 -11.29
N ASN A 23 -9.62 9.68 -12.61
CA ASN A 23 -8.99 10.67 -13.48
C ASN A 23 -9.92 11.88 -13.62
N THR A 24 -9.55 12.99 -12.97
CA THR A 24 -10.27 14.27 -13.05
C THR A 24 -9.69 15.22 -14.10
N GLY A 25 -8.68 14.77 -14.86
CA GLY A 25 -8.08 15.52 -15.95
C GLY A 25 -8.83 15.35 -17.27
N SER A 26 -8.37 16.05 -18.30
CA SER A 26 -8.94 16.03 -19.65
C SER A 26 -8.26 15.03 -20.59
N ARG A 27 -7.25 14.29 -20.12
CA ARG A 27 -6.47 13.34 -20.93
C ARG A 27 -6.40 11.97 -20.28
N ALA A 28 -6.29 10.92 -21.10
CA ALA A 28 -5.96 9.59 -20.60
C ALA A 28 -4.56 9.60 -19.99
N GLY A 29 -4.35 8.81 -18.94
CA GLY A 29 -3.08 8.75 -18.23
C GLY A 29 -2.90 7.46 -17.46
N LYS A 30 -1.67 7.20 -17.04
CA LYS A 30 -1.32 6.07 -16.18
C LYS A 30 -0.98 6.59 -14.79
N GLU A 31 -1.57 6.00 -13.77
CA GLU A 31 -1.31 6.33 -12.36
C GLU A 31 -0.65 5.14 -11.67
N VAL A 32 0.43 5.37 -10.92
CA VAL A 32 1.07 4.34 -10.09
C VAL A 32 0.67 4.55 -8.64
N VAL A 33 -0.24 3.71 -8.15
CA VAL A 33 -0.65 3.70 -6.75
C VAL A 33 0.33 2.85 -5.97
N GLN A 34 0.95 3.42 -4.94
CA GLN A 34 1.91 2.73 -4.09
C GLN A 34 1.33 2.52 -2.69
N LEU A 35 1.61 1.34 -2.13
CA LEU A 35 1.26 0.93 -0.79
C LEU A 35 2.53 0.86 0.07
N TYR A 36 2.61 1.75 1.05
CA TYR A 36 3.66 1.71 2.07
C TYR A 36 3.12 1.19 3.39
N LEU A 37 3.94 0.44 4.11
CA LEU A 37 3.73 0.06 5.50
C LEU A 37 4.83 0.68 6.35
N GLY A 38 4.47 1.19 7.52
CA GLY A 38 5.41 1.73 8.49
C GLY A 38 4.86 1.48 9.87
N ASP A 39 5.72 1.10 10.80
CA ASP A 39 5.35 0.76 12.17
C ASP A 39 5.67 1.95 13.09
N GLU A 40 4.64 2.47 13.77
CA GLU A 40 4.78 3.62 14.68
C GLU A 40 5.44 3.26 16.03
N LYS A 41 5.50 1.97 16.40
CA LYS A 41 6.11 1.52 17.66
C LYS A 41 6.87 0.22 17.43
N CYS A 42 8.09 0.33 16.93
CA CYS A 42 9.01 -0.81 16.94
C CYS A 42 9.90 -0.81 18.18
N SER A 43 10.15 -2.01 18.70
CA SER A 43 11.24 -2.30 19.63
C SER A 43 12.63 -2.13 18.97
N VAL A 44 12.69 -2.15 17.63
CA VAL A 44 13.90 -2.07 16.80
C VAL A 44 13.83 -0.89 15.82
N LEU A 45 14.95 -0.26 15.46
CA LEU A 45 15.00 0.80 14.45
C LEU A 45 14.54 0.26 13.08
N ARG A 46 13.38 0.69 12.61
CA ARG A 46 12.84 0.37 11.27
C ARG A 46 12.75 1.60 10.37
N PRO A 47 12.78 1.43 9.03
CA PRO A 47 12.44 2.50 8.10
C PRO A 47 11.05 3.06 8.39
N VAL A 48 10.91 4.38 8.37
CA VAL A 48 9.63 5.07 8.66
C VAL A 48 8.51 4.64 7.70
N LYS A 49 8.86 4.24 6.46
CA LYS A 49 7.96 3.70 5.43
C LYS A 49 8.70 2.69 4.55
N GLU A 50 8.10 1.53 4.32
CA GLU A 50 8.58 0.48 3.42
C GLU A 50 7.55 0.26 2.31
N LEU A 51 7.96 0.31 1.04
CA LEU A 51 7.08 0.03 -0.10
C LEU A 51 6.79 -1.47 -0.15
N LYS A 52 5.52 -1.86 -0.03
CA LYS A 52 5.11 -3.27 -0.05
C LYS A 52 4.48 -3.70 -1.35
N ALA A 53 3.70 -2.83 -1.97
CA ALA A 53 3.06 -3.14 -3.23
C ALA A 53 2.84 -1.87 -4.05
N PHE A 54 2.67 -2.03 -5.35
CA PHE A 54 2.22 -0.95 -6.23
C PHE A 54 1.27 -1.51 -7.29
N SER A 55 0.37 -0.67 -7.78
CA SER A 55 -0.60 -1.00 -8.81
C SER A 55 -0.59 0.12 -9.85
N LYS A 56 -0.46 -0.25 -11.12
CA LYS A 56 -0.53 0.71 -12.24
C LYS A 56 -1.93 0.67 -12.83
N LEU A 57 -2.58 1.82 -12.87
CA LEU A 57 -3.92 1.99 -13.43
C LEU A 57 -3.84 2.83 -14.68
N ASP A 58 -4.45 2.35 -15.75
CA ASP A 58 -4.70 3.15 -16.95
C ASP A 58 -6.10 3.76 -16.83
N LEU A 59 -6.22 5.08 -16.93
CA LEU A 59 -7.48 5.78 -16.70
C LEU A 59 -7.77 6.78 -17.83
N VAL A 60 -8.93 6.65 -18.46
CA VAL A 60 -9.45 7.69 -19.38
C VAL A 60 -10.09 8.85 -18.60
N PRO A 61 -10.29 10.04 -19.20
CA PRO A 61 -10.93 11.18 -18.53
C PRO A 61 -12.28 10.79 -17.91
N GLY A 62 -12.48 11.12 -16.63
CA GLY A 62 -13.69 10.82 -15.89
C GLY A 62 -13.80 9.39 -15.35
N GLU A 63 -12.92 8.47 -15.77
CA GLU A 63 -12.92 7.08 -15.30
C GLU A 63 -12.47 6.97 -13.84
N GLU A 64 -13.09 6.05 -13.11
CA GLU A 64 -12.70 5.67 -11.76
C GLU A 64 -12.39 4.17 -11.71
N LYS A 65 -11.17 3.82 -11.29
CA LYS A 65 -10.75 2.43 -11.03
C LYS A 65 -10.24 2.29 -9.61
N ALA A 66 -10.37 1.10 -9.04
CA ALA A 66 -9.87 0.81 -7.71
C ALA A 66 -8.54 0.05 -7.76
N ALA A 67 -7.48 0.63 -7.18
CA ALA A 67 -6.27 -0.11 -6.88
C ALA A 67 -6.53 -0.97 -5.64
N THR A 68 -6.38 -2.29 -5.79
CA THR A 68 -6.64 -3.25 -4.72
C THR A 68 -5.36 -3.99 -4.35
N PHE A 69 -5.06 -4.01 -3.05
CA PHE A 69 -3.89 -4.66 -2.48
C PHE A 69 -4.33 -5.64 -1.39
N THR A 70 -3.63 -6.74 -1.27
CA THR A 70 -3.80 -7.68 -0.16
C THR A 70 -2.54 -7.67 0.68
N VAL A 71 -2.69 -7.37 1.98
CA VAL A 71 -1.62 -7.39 2.96
C VAL A 71 -1.85 -8.58 3.88
N SER A 72 -0.89 -9.47 3.96
CA SER A 72 -0.87 -10.60 4.88
C SER A 72 0.01 -10.30 6.10
N VAL A 73 -0.09 -11.13 7.14
CA VAL A 73 0.83 -11.05 8.30
C VAL A 73 2.29 -11.22 7.86
N ASP A 74 2.54 -12.04 6.84
CA ASP A 74 3.90 -12.28 6.33
C ASP A 74 4.52 -11.01 5.74
N ASP A 75 3.71 -10.14 5.12
CA ASP A 75 4.17 -8.84 4.60
C ASP A 75 4.56 -7.86 5.72
N LEU A 76 4.13 -8.13 6.97
CA LEU A 76 4.43 -7.36 8.17
C LEU A 76 5.64 -7.90 8.96
N LYS A 77 6.09 -9.12 8.64
CA LYS A 77 7.23 -9.74 9.32
C LYS A 77 8.52 -8.98 8.99
N PHE A 78 9.41 -8.94 9.97
CA PHE A 78 10.79 -8.53 9.81
C PHE A 78 11.70 -9.62 10.33
N TYR A 79 12.91 -9.64 9.80
CA TYR A 79 13.97 -10.45 10.36
C TYR A 79 14.50 -9.78 11.63
N ASP A 80 14.44 -10.48 12.75
CA ASP A 80 15.00 -10.04 14.03
C ASP A 80 16.36 -10.74 14.22
N GLU A 81 17.44 -9.97 14.06
CA GLU A 81 18.81 -10.47 14.16
C GLU A 81 19.14 -11.04 15.55
N SER A 82 18.42 -10.62 16.60
CA SER A 82 18.68 -11.08 17.97
C SER A 82 18.24 -12.52 18.22
N ILE A 83 17.19 -12.97 17.52
CA ILE A 83 16.65 -14.33 17.61
C ILE A 83 16.89 -15.15 16.34
N GLN A 84 17.53 -14.55 15.34
CA GLN A 84 17.80 -15.14 14.02
C GLN A 84 16.54 -15.68 13.31
N ASP A 85 15.38 -15.04 13.51
CA ASP A 85 14.09 -15.53 13.03
C ASP A 85 13.16 -14.38 12.57
N TRP A 86 12.11 -14.72 11.81
CA TRP A 86 11.11 -13.79 11.32
C TRP A 86 10.02 -13.55 12.36
N LYS A 87 9.90 -12.31 12.82
CA LYS A 87 8.89 -11.90 13.79
C LYS A 87 7.94 -10.87 13.18
N SER A 88 6.68 -10.91 13.59
CA SER A 88 5.73 -9.80 13.39
C SER A 88 5.34 -9.26 14.76
N GLU A 89 5.46 -7.94 14.96
CA GLU A 89 5.00 -7.29 16.19
C GLU A 89 3.61 -6.67 15.99
N PRO A 90 2.74 -6.66 17.01
CA PRO A 90 1.51 -5.89 16.98
C PRO A 90 1.83 -4.40 16.83
N GLY A 91 1.62 -3.84 15.64
CA GLY A 91 1.98 -2.47 15.29
C GLY A 91 0.83 -1.71 14.64
N LYS A 92 0.92 -0.38 14.65
CA LYS A 92 0.04 0.47 13.84
C LYS A 92 0.70 0.70 12.49
N PHE A 93 0.02 0.25 11.43
CA PHE A 93 0.51 0.41 10.07
C PHE A 93 -0.15 1.61 9.39
N ARG A 94 0.67 2.53 8.87
CA ARG A 94 0.19 3.71 8.14
C ARG A 94 0.24 3.48 6.64
N LEU A 95 -0.95 3.44 6.03
CA LEU A 95 -1.11 3.41 4.59
C LEU A 95 -0.84 4.80 3.99
N CYS A 96 0.18 4.93 3.16
CA CYS A 96 0.45 6.16 2.42
C CYS A 96 0.16 5.96 0.93
N ARG A 97 -0.66 6.85 0.34
CA ARG A 97 -0.83 6.97 -1.11
C ARG A 97 0.18 8.00 -1.64
N CYS A 98 1.03 7.60 -2.57
CA CYS A 98 1.75 8.55 -3.44
C CYS A 98 0.98 8.66 -4.77
N LEU A 99 0.80 9.87 -5.27
CA LEU A 99 0.33 10.11 -6.64
C LEU A 99 1.58 10.44 -7.47
N ILE A 100 1.85 9.64 -8.50
CA ILE A 100 2.88 10.00 -9.47
C ILE A 100 2.14 10.64 -10.63
N TYR A 101 2.26 11.97 -10.75
CA TYR A 101 1.79 12.70 -11.93
C TYR A 101 2.28 11.96 -13.17
N GLY A 102 1.34 11.35 -13.90
CA GLY A 102 1.66 10.63 -15.13
C GLY A 102 2.43 11.55 -16.05
N TYR A 103 3.62 11.13 -16.47
CA TYR A 103 4.24 11.71 -17.65
C TYR A 103 3.22 11.59 -18.78
N PRO A 104 2.92 12.67 -19.51
CA PRO A 104 2.12 12.54 -20.72
C PRO A 104 2.79 11.45 -21.55
N SER A 105 2.03 10.42 -21.90
CA SER A 105 2.43 9.55 -23.00
C SER A 105 2.39 10.45 -24.23
N ASP A 106 3.50 11.12 -24.50
CA ASP A 106 3.70 11.87 -25.72
C ASP A 106 3.50 10.89 -26.87
N GLY A 107 2.67 11.33 -27.82
CA GLY A 107 2.09 10.52 -28.89
C GLY A 107 3.09 9.98 -29.90
#